data_AF-A0A0A7I9W1-F1
#
_entry.id   AF-A0A0A7I9W1-F1
#
_cell.length_a   1.000
_cell.length_b   1.000
_cell.length_c   1.000
_cell.angle_alpha   90.00
_cell.angle_beta   90.00
_cell.angle_gamma   90.00
#
_symmetry.space_group_name_H-M   'P 1'
#
loop_
_entity.id
_entity.type
_entity.pdbx_description
1 polymer ?
#
loop_
_entity_poly.entity_id
_entity_poly.type
_entity_poly.pdbx_seq_one_letter_code
_entity_poly.pdbx_strand_id
1 'polypeptide(L)'
;MRDTRRARDAWDIVRLVDDAAWHARQLTDPSPSLRYAGICPRCRSGVWIPETQLATTNHRCMECGHVEPLATITQAHELRLLTSGTMDTAANLCHLLRACGIHVKRNTITQWRKRKRITPVGKDDQGRPVYALADVLLLRRAVDREECHR
;
A
#
# COMPACT_ATOMS: atom_id res chain seq x y z
N MET A 1 -17.44 37.46 0.39
CA MET A 1 -18.27 36.25 0.68
C MET A 1 -18.79 35.49 -0.55
N ARG A 2 -18.63 35.98 -1.81
CA ARG A 2 -19.08 35.29 -3.04
C ARG A 2 -18.05 34.37 -3.70
N ASP A 3 -16.78 34.46 -3.29
CA ASP A 3 -15.65 33.81 -3.97
C ASP A 3 -15.52 32.32 -3.64
N THR A 4 -15.87 31.91 -2.42
CA THR A 4 -15.74 30.53 -1.94
C THR A 4 -16.79 29.57 -2.50
N ARG A 5 -17.96 30.08 -2.95
CA ARG A 5 -19.02 29.26 -3.56
C ARG A 5 -18.66 28.82 -4.97
N ARG A 6 -18.19 29.75 -5.81
CA ARG A 6 -17.78 29.45 -7.19
C ARG A 6 -16.62 28.46 -7.26
N ALA A 7 -15.64 28.59 -6.36
CA ALA A 7 -14.53 27.66 -6.25
C ALA A 7 -14.98 26.23 -5.85
N ARG A 8 -16.05 26.13 -5.06
CA ARG A 8 -16.65 24.85 -4.64
C ARG A 8 -17.44 24.19 -5.77
N ASP A 9 -18.27 24.98 -6.46
CA ASP A 9 -19.06 24.51 -7.60
C ASP A 9 -18.18 24.00 -8.74
N ALA A 10 -17.08 24.70 -9.03
CA ALA A 10 -16.10 24.25 -10.03
C ALA A 10 -15.44 22.91 -9.65
N TRP A 11 -15.16 22.72 -8.35
CA TRP A 11 -14.57 21.48 -7.85
C TRP A 11 -15.55 20.30 -7.91
N ASP A 12 -16.82 20.55 -7.59
CA ASP A 12 -17.87 19.54 -7.69
C ASP A 12 -18.09 19.08 -9.15
N ILE A 13 -18.03 20.00 -10.11
CA ILE A 13 -18.11 19.68 -11.54
C ILE A 13 -16.91 18.83 -11.98
N VAL A 14 -15.68 19.24 -11.62
CA VAL A 14 -14.48 18.46 -11.97
C VAL A 14 -14.53 17.06 -11.35
N ARG A 15 -14.99 16.93 -10.10
CA ARG A 15 -15.17 15.62 -9.44
C ARG A 15 -16.19 14.77 -10.19
N LEU A 16 -17.35 15.33 -10.55
CA LEU A 16 -18.38 14.59 -11.29
C LEU A 16 -17.89 14.12 -12.66
N VAL A 17 -17.12 14.96 -13.38
CA VAL A 17 -16.53 14.59 -14.67
C VAL A 17 -15.47 13.50 -14.52
N ASP A 18 -14.59 13.61 -13.52
CA ASP A 18 -13.59 12.57 -13.21
C ASP A 18 -14.25 11.24 -12.81
N ASP A 19 -15.29 11.29 -11.98
CA ASP A 19 -16.07 10.11 -11.57
C ASP A 19 -16.74 9.45 -12.77
N ALA A 20 -17.35 10.25 -13.65
CA ALA A 20 -17.98 9.75 -14.88
C ALA A 20 -16.96 9.16 -15.85
N ALA A 21 -15.79 9.80 -16.02
CA ALA A 21 -14.72 9.29 -16.87
C ALA A 21 -14.12 8.00 -16.29
N TRP A 22 -13.98 7.89 -14.97
CA TRP A 22 -13.56 6.68 -14.30
C TRP A 22 -14.58 5.55 -14.46
N HIS A 23 -15.86 5.80 -14.19
CA HIS A 23 -16.92 4.81 -14.41
C HIS A 23 -17.01 4.35 -15.87
N ALA A 24 -16.90 5.28 -16.82
CA ALA A 24 -16.90 4.94 -18.24
C ALA A 24 -15.72 4.02 -18.61
N ARG A 25 -14.52 4.29 -18.09
CA ARG A 25 -13.36 3.40 -18.27
C ARG A 25 -13.58 2.02 -17.65
N GLN A 26 -14.20 1.97 -16.47
CA GLN A 26 -14.50 0.71 -15.78
C GLN A 26 -15.59 -0.14 -16.46
N LEU A 27 -16.44 0.48 -17.29
CA LEU A 27 -17.43 -0.24 -18.09
C LEU A 27 -16.83 -0.88 -19.35
N THR A 28 -15.74 -0.31 -19.88
CA THR A 28 -15.10 -0.76 -21.12
C THR A 28 -13.85 -1.61 -20.88
N ASP A 29 -13.12 -1.36 -19.80
CA ASP A 29 -11.94 -2.14 -19.41
C ASP A 29 -12.31 -3.21 -18.37
N PRO A 30 -11.69 -4.40 -18.40
CA PRO A 30 -11.81 -5.35 -17.29
C PRO A 30 -11.34 -4.67 -16.01
N SER A 31 -12.15 -4.74 -14.94
CA SER A 31 -11.85 -4.10 -13.65
C SER A 31 -10.41 -4.42 -13.23
N PRO A 32 -9.53 -3.40 -13.14
CA PRO A 32 -8.13 -3.64 -12.84
C PRO A 32 -8.01 -4.23 -11.44
N SER A 33 -7.08 -5.17 -11.26
CA SER A 33 -6.71 -5.61 -9.91
C SER A 33 -6.24 -4.39 -9.11
N LEU A 34 -6.91 -4.14 -7.98
CA LEU A 34 -6.60 -3.02 -7.10
C LEU A 34 -5.73 -3.49 -5.93
N ARG A 35 -4.78 -2.64 -5.56
CA ARG A 35 -4.00 -2.78 -4.32
C ARG A 35 -4.20 -1.59 -3.41
N TYR A 36 -4.09 -1.84 -2.11
CA TYR A 36 -4.13 -0.80 -1.10
C TYR A 36 -2.79 -0.06 -1.06
N ALA A 37 -2.79 1.25 -1.25
CA ALA A 37 -1.56 2.06 -1.20
C ALA A 37 -1.39 2.80 0.12
N GLY A 38 -2.49 3.08 0.82
CA GLY A 38 -2.46 3.84 2.07
C GLY A 38 -3.73 4.63 2.32
N ILE A 39 -3.59 5.77 2.98
CA ILE A 39 -4.71 6.69 3.25
C ILE A 39 -4.38 8.08 2.70
N CYS A 40 -5.41 8.81 2.30
CA CYS A 40 -5.26 10.22 1.96
C CYS A 40 -4.80 11.00 3.21
N PRO A 41 -3.73 11.82 3.12
CA PRO A 41 -3.25 12.60 4.27
C PRO A 41 -4.24 13.69 4.71
N ARG A 42 -5.15 14.12 3.83
CA ARG A 42 -6.12 15.19 4.11
C ARG A 42 -7.42 14.68 4.73
N CYS A 43 -8.10 13.75 4.09
CA CYS A 43 -9.42 13.27 4.55
C CYS A 43 -9.40 11.87 5.17
N ARG A 44 -8.25 11.19 5.17
CA ARG A 44 -8.06 9.82 5.70
C ARG A 44 -8.82 8.71 4.97
N SER A 45 -9.40 8.98 3.79
CA SER A 45 -10.01 7.94 2.97
C SER A 45 -8.97 6.91 2.51
N GLY A 46 -9.39 5.65 2.34
CA GLY A 46 -8.54 4.60 1.81
C GLY A 46 -8.14 4.87 0.36
N VAL A 47 -6.87 4.66 0.04
CA VAL A 47 -6.32 4.82 -1.30
C VAL A 47 -6.13 3.45 -1.93
N TRP A 48 -6.94 3.17 -2.95
CA TRP A 48 -6.88 1.96 -3.76
C TRP A 48 -6.47 2.35 -5.17
N ILE A 49 -5.46 1.68 -5.72
CA ILE A 49 -4.91 1.98 -7.03
C ILE A 49 -4.75 0.71 -7.86
N PRO A 50 -4.77 0.79 -9.19
CA PRO A 50 -4.41 -0.32 -10.06
C PRO A 50 -3.03 -0.88 -9.70
N GLU A 51 -2.86 -2.19 -9.74
CA GLU A 51 -1.56 -2.84 -9.52
C GLU A 51 -0.48 -2.34 -10.50
N THR A 52 -0.89 -1.97 -11.72
CA THR A 52 -0.02 -1.44 -12.78
C THR A 52 0.42 0.01 -12.57
N GLN A 53 -0.16 0.74 -11.60
CA GLN A 53 0.17 2.14 -11.39
C GLN A 53 1.55 2.32 -10.75
N LEU A 54 2.41 3.11 -11.40
CA LEU A 54 3.77 3.40 -10.95
C LEU A 54 3.78 4.33 -9.73
N ALA A 55 4.67 4.03 -8.78
CA ALA A 55 4.84 4.81 -7.53
C ALA A 55 5.28 6.27 -7.76
N THR A 56 5.83 6.59 -8.93
CA THR A 56 6.27 7.94 -9.33
C THR A 56 5.12 8.86 -9.76
N THR A 57 3.90 8.34 -9.87
CA THR A 57 2.73 9.12 -10.27
C THR A 57 2.14 9.92 -9.09
N ASN A 58 1.37 10.95 -9.39
CA ASN A 58 0.51 11.61 -8.39
C ASN A 58 -0.81 10.83 -8.25
N HIS A 59 -1.32 10.73 -7.03
CA HIS A 59 -2.64 10.23 -6.74
C HIS A 59 -3.57 11.41 -6.40
N ARG A 60 -4.72 11.46 -7.09
CA ARG A 60 -5.82 12.36 -6.75
C ARG A 60 -6.84 11.60 -5.91
N CYS A 61 -7.11 12.09 -4.71
CA CYS A 61 -8.12 11.52 -3.82
C CYS A 61 -9.53 11.77 -4.37
N MET A 62 -10.34 10.72 -4.53
CA MET A 62 -11.71 10.83 -5.05
C MET A 62 -12.68 11.50 -4.06
N GLU A 63 -12.40 11.42 -2.75
CA GLU A 63 -13.28 11.98 -1.70
C GLU A 63 -13.09 13.49 -1.48
N CYS A 64 -11.84 13.97 -1.51
CA CYS A 64 -11.52 15.37 -1.19
C CYS A 64 -10.70 16.11 -2.24
N GLY A 65 -10.31 15.42 -3.33
CA GLY A 65 -9.62 16.03 -4.47
C GLY A 65 -8.17 16.41 -4.19
N HIS A 66 -7.67 16.13 -2.99
CA HIS A 66 -6.26 16.35 -2.64
C HIS A 66 -5.36 15.54 -3.56
N VAL A 67 -4.32 16.19 -4.09
CA VAL A 67 -3.33 15.57 -4.95
C VAL A 67 -2.05 15.40 -4.13
N GLU A 68 -1.54 14.19 -4.09
CA GLU A 68 -0.33 13.83 -3.35
C GLU A 68 0.53 12.88 -4.21
N PRO A 69 1.85 13.00 -4.21
CA PRO A 69 2.71 11.98 -4.80
C PRO A 69 2.40 10.61 -4.20
N LEU A 70 2.18 9.61 -5.06
CA LEU A 70 1.83 8.26 -4.61
C LEU A 70 2.93 7.67 -3.72
N ALA A 71 4.20 7.96 -4.04
CA ALA A 71 5.35 7.59 -3.22
C ALA A 71 5.20 8.04 -1.75
N THR A 72 4.72 9.27 -1.50
CA THR A 72 4.49 9.79 -0.14
C THR A 72 3.43 8.98 0.59
N ILE A 73 2.31 8.67 -0.07
CA ILE A 73 1.23 7.85 0.50
C ILE A 73 1.74 6.46 0.85
N THR A 74 2.46 5.81 -0.08
CA THR A 74 2.99 4.47 0.14
C THR A 74 4.05 4.42 1.23
N GLN A 75 4.90 5.46 1.33
CA GLN A 75 5.91 5.56 2.38
C GLN A 75 5.26 5.73 3.75
N ALA A 76 4.26 6.61 3.87
CA ALA A 76 3.50 6.78 5.09
C ALA A 76 2.73 5.50 5.49
N HIS A 77 2.23 4.75 4.50
CA HIS A 77 1.61 3.46 4.76
C HIS A 77 2.61 2.42 5.27
N GLU A 78 3.79 2.31 4.65
CA GLU A 78 4.81 1.37 5.09
C GLU A 78 5.29 1.69 6.53
N LEU A 79 5.41 2.97 6.89
CA LEU A 79 5.67 3.39 8.27
C LEU A 79 4.58 2.90 9.24
N ARG A 80 3.30 3.03 8.87
CA ARG A 80 2.19 2.50 9.68
C ARG A 80 2.26 0.97 9.84
N LEU A 81 2.68 0.25 8.80
CA LEU A 81 2.89 -1.21 8.87
C LEU A 81 4.05 -1.57 9.80
N LEU A 82 5.15 -0.80 9.78
CA LEU A 82 6.28 -0.99 10.68
C LEU A 82 5.87 -0.80 12.15
N THR A 83 4.94 0.12 12.43
CA THR A 83 4.50 0.43 13.79
C THR A 83 3.21 -0.30 14.19
N SER A 84 2.67 -1.21 13.38
CA SER A 84 1.35 -1.82 13.64
C SER A 84 1.34 -2.85 14.77
N GLY A 85 2.51 -3.35 15.17
CA GLY A 85 2.61 -4.47 16.12
C GLY A 85 2.10 -5.81 15.58
N THR A 86 1.80 -5.91 14.28
CA THR A 86 1.26 -7.13 13.67
C THR A 86 2.28 -8.27 13.75
N MET A 87 1.83 -9.42 14.24
CA MET A 87 2.59 -10.67 14.28
C MET A 87 1.76 -11.78 13.68
N ASP A 88 2.31 -12.51 12.73
CA ASP A 88 1.60 -13.63 12.10
C ASP A 88 2.58 -14.61 11.45
N THR A 89 2.06 -15.71 10.92
CA THR A 89 2.80 -16.67 10.11
C THR A 89 3.31 -16.03 8.82
N ALA A 90 4.41 -16.56 8.29
CA ALA A 90 4.96 -16.09 7.01
C ALA A 90 3.95 -16.13 5.86
N ALA A 91 2.98 -17.06 5.88
CA ALA A 91 1.93 -17.14 4.87
C ALA A 91 1.00 -15.92 4.90
N ASN A 92 0.49 -15.58 6.09
CA ASN A 92 -0.46 -14.50 6.27
C ASN A 92 0.21 -13.14 6.08
N LEU A 93 1.44 -12.97 6.57
CA LEU A 93 2.21 -11.74 6.33
C LEU A 93 2.46 -11.52 4.83
N CYS A 94 2.81 -12.56 4.07
CA CYS A 94 2.95 -12.44 2.61
C CYS A 94 1.65 -12.02 1.92
N HIS A 95 0.50 -12.53 2.38
CA HIS A 95 -0.80 -12.17 1.85
C HIS A 95 -1.13 -10.70 2.13
N LEU A 96 -0.94 -10.26 3.39
CA LEU A 96 -1.13 -8.87 3.81
C LEU A 96 -0.25 -7.92 3.01
N LEU A 97 1.05 -8.21 2.92
CA LEU A 97 2.00 -7.39 2.18
C LEU A 97 1.64 -7.30 0.70
N ARG A 98 1.21 -8.41 0.08
CA ARG A 98 0.78 -8.43 -1.33
C ARG A 98 -0.43 -7.52 -1.56
N ALA A 99 -1.42 -7.54 -0.66
CA ALA A 99 -2.56 -6.63 -0.76
C ALA A 99 -2.16 -5.15 -0.70
N CYS A 100 -1.00 -4.84 -0.10
CA CYS A 100 -0.41 -3.50 -0.05
C CYS A 100 0.55 -3.19 -1.23
N GLY A 101 0.71 -4.10 -2.19
CA GLY A 101 1.70 -3.99 -3.28
C GLY A 101 3.14 -4.29 -2.88
N ILE A 102 3.37 -4.86 -1.69
CA ILE A 102 4.70 -5.22 -1.20
C ILE A 102 4.92 -6.71 -1.46
N HIS A 103 5.83 -7.02 -2.37
CA HIS A 103 6.07 -8.39 -2.79
C HIS A 103 7.20 -9.05 -1.98
N VAL A 104 6.81 -9.95 -1.07
CA VAL A 104 7.74 -10.87 -0.38
C VAL A 104 7.23 -12.29 -0.53
N LYS A 105 8.06 -13.21 -1.03
CA LYS A 105 7.68 -14.63 -1.17
C LYS A 105 7.83 -15.34 0.18
N ARG A 106 6.92 -16.28 0.48
CA ARG A 106 7.01 -17.11 1.69
C ARG A 106 8.36 -17.84 1.80
N ASN A 107 8.85 -18.38 0.67
CA ASN A 107 10.15 -19.04 0.63
C ASN A 107 11.29 -18.09 1.01
N THR A 108 11.20 -16.81 0.66
CA THR A 108 12.20 -15.79 1.04
C THR A 108 12.29 -15.68 2.56
N ILE A 109 11.15 -15.57 3.27
CA ILE A 109 11.12 -15.52 4.74
C ILE A 109 11.69 -16.82 5.34
N THR A 110 11.32 -17.98 4.78
CA THR A 110 11.87 -19.28 5.20
C THR A 110 13.40 -19.34 5.05
N GLN A 111 13.93 -18.82 3.94
CA GLN A 111 15.37 -18.78 3.69
C GLN A 111 16.08 -17.78 4.62
N TRP A 112 15.49 -16.62 4.88
CA TRP A 112 16.01 -15.67 5.87
C TRP A 112 16.12 -16.30 7.26
N ARG A 113 15.11 -17.07 7.69
CA ARG A 113 15.16 -17.82 8.95
C ARG A 113 16.28 -18.86 8.93
N LYS A 114 16.38 -19.68 7.87
CA LYS A 114 17.44 -20.71 7.75
C LYS A 114 18.84 -20.11 7.83
N ARG A 115 19.02 -18.90 7.26
CA ARG A 115 20.25 -18.12 7.29
C ARG A 115 20.43 -17.28 8.56
N LYS A 116 19.55 -17.44 9.56
CA LYS A 116 19.57 -16.70 10.84
C LYS A 116 19.51 -15.17 10.68
N ARG A 117 18.89 -14.66 9.60
CA ARG A 117 18.68 -13.22 9.36
C ARG A 117 17.41 -12.68 10.03
N ILE A 118 16.45 -13.56 10.36
CA ILE A 118 15.22 -13.23 11.07
C ILE A 118 14.89 -14.35 12.06
N THR A 119 14.38 -13.98 13.23
CA THR A 119 14.02 -14.92 14.29
C THR A 119 12.50 -14.88 14.51
N PRO A 120 11.81 -16.04 14.53
CA PRO A 120 10.40 -16.08 14.91
C PRO A 120 10.19 -15.57 16.33
N VAL A 121 9.13 -14.79 16.56
CA VAL A 121 8.72 -14.33 17.89
C VAL A 121 8.00 -15.41 18.69
N GLY A 122 7.54 -16.46 18.01
CA GLY A 122 6.82 -17.57 18.63
C GLY A 122 6.34 -18.59 17.60
N LYS A 123 5.32 -19.36 18.00
CA LYS A 123 4.59 -20.29 17.13
C LYS A 123 3.09 -20.07 17.29
N ASP A 124 2.33 -20.37 16.24
CA ASP A 124 0.87 -20.42 16.30
C ASP A 124 0.40 -21.75 16.94
N ASP A 125 -0.92 -21.91 17.08
CA ASP A 125 -1.56 -23.11 17.64
C ASP A 125 -1.24 -24.40 16.86
N GLN A 126 -0.76 -24.27 15.61
CA GLN A 126 -0.39 -25.37 14.73
C GLN A 126 1.13 -25.61 14.71
N GLY A 127 1.88 -24.92 15.57
CA GLY A 127 3.33 -25.03 15.69
C GLY A 127 4.12 -24.32 14.58
N ARG A 128 3.46 -23.52 13.73
CA ARG A 128 4.09 -22.77 12.63
C ARG A 128 4.77 -21.52 13.19
N PRO A 129 5.95 -21.14 12.68
CA PRO A 129 6.66 -19.97 13.18
C PRO A 129 5.90 -18.67 12.88
N VAL A 130 5.78 -17.83 13.90
CA VAL A 130 5.19 -16.48 13.85
C VAL A 130 6.31 -15.45 13.81
N TYR A 131 6.16 -14.43 12.98
CA TYR A 131 7.14 -13.37 12.80
C TYR A 131 6.47 -12.01 13.03
N ALA A 132 7.24 -11.03 13.51
CA ALA A 132 6.80 -9.64 13.48
C ALA A 132 6.82 -9.11 12.04
N LEU A 133 5.75 -8.42 11.64
CA LEU A 133 5.66 -7.76 10.33
C LEU A 133 6.80 -6.75 10.15
N ALA A 134 7.16 -6.03 11.21
CA ALA A 134 8.24 -5.05 11.22
C ALA A 134 9.59 -5.66 10.82
N ASP A 135 9.95 -6.82 11.40
CA ASP A 135 11.22 -7.50 11.10
C ASP A 135 11.29 -7.94 9.64
N VAL A 136 10.18 -8.44 9.09
CA VAL A 136 10.08 -8.85 7.69
C VAL A 136 10.28 -7.64 6.77
N LEU A 137 9.66 -6.49 7.07
CA LEU A 137 9.79 -5.26 6.28
C LEU A 137 11.18 -4.64 6.36
N LEU A 138 11.77 -4.58 7.55
CA LEU A 138 13.13 -4.06 7.74
C LEU A 138 14.16 -4.91 7.00
N LEU A 139 14.03 -6.23 7.08
CA LEU A 139 14.94 -7.13 6.38
C LEU A 139 14.77 -7.07 4.86
N ARG A 140 13.54 -6.95 4.36
CA ARG A 140 13.28 -6.67 2.93
C ARG A 140 14.04 -5.43 2.47
N ARG A 141 13.89 -4.31 3.19
CA ARG A 141 14.58 -3.04 2.87
C ARG A 141 16.10 -3.18 2.89
N ALA A 142 16.65 -3.98 3.80
CA ALA A 142 18.08 -4.25 3.83
C ALA A 142 18.54 -5.01 2.59
N VAL A 143 17.79 -6.05 2.18
CA VAL A 143 18.09 -6.84 0.97
C VAL A 143 17.95 -6.00 -0.30
N ASP A 144 16.88 -5.21 -0.44
CA ASP A 144 16.67 -4.35 -1.62
C ASP A 144 17.83 -3.34 -1.79
N ARG A 145 18.39 -2.84 -0.69
CA ARG A 145 19.58 -1.97 -0.72
C ARG A 145 20.85 -2.73 -1.11
N GLU A 146 21.05 -3.93 -0.58
CA GLU A 146 22.20 -4.79 -0.94
C GLU A 146 22.22 -5.13 -2.44
N GLU A 147 21.05 -5.32 -3.06
CA GLU A 147 20.90 -5.61 -4.49
C GLU A 147 21.14 -4.37 -5.38
N CYS A 148 20.73 -3.18 -4.94
CA CYS A 148 20.98 -1.92 -5.67
C CYS A 148 22.47 -1.54 -5.76
N HIS A 149 23.30 -2.05 -4.86
CA HIS A 149 24.74 -1.75 -4.80
C HIS A 149 25.61 -2.82 -5.48
N ARG A 150 25.02 -3.83 -6.14
CA ARG A 150 25.72 -4.79 -7.00
C ARG A 150 25.57 -4.43 -8.46
#